data_AF-A0AAE5WP57-F1
#
_entry.id   AF-A0AAE5WP57-F1
#
_cell.length_a   1.000
_cell.length_b   1.000
_cell.length_c   1.000
_cell.angle_alpha   90.00
_cell.angle_beta   90.00
_cell.angle_gamma   90.00
#
_symmetry.space_group_name_H-M   'P 1'
#
loop_
_entity.id
_entity.type
_entity.pdbx_description
1 polymer ?
#
loop_
_entity_poly.entity_id
_entity_poly.type
_entity_poly.pdbx_seq_one_letter_code
_entity_poly.pdbx_strand_id
1 'polypeptide(L)'
;MSRPYSHSFPAGSIRGEVLIYPYVVARTNIDNFTCKWINAEFGAGPFAFEEGAALGLEVPQSIYVDRDAFKPISSAFQLVKNYDVPDNQWRVEPYGDKVTILVSPDTKAKIDLARNDSGKKAILLNSIYLGAVIQCVSLLKYEPQEVEDFRWAHIFRKRCDDLSINLDHESASFVAQELMKHPMKLIDAYFFKADS
;
A
#
# COMPACT_ATOMS: atom_id res chain seq x y z
N MET A 1 -10.47 -31.76 -0.21
CA MET A 1 -9.71 -30.53 -0.53
C MET A 1 -10.64 -29.58 -1.26
N SER A 2 -11.05 -28.48 -0.62
CA SER A 2 -11.91 -27.47 -1.26
C SER A 2 -11.10 -26.67 -2.27
N ARG A 3 -11.66 -26.42 -3.46
CA ARG A 3 -11.05 -25.52 -4.45
C ARG A 3 -11.01 -24.10 -3.84
N PRO A 4 -9.88 -23.37 -3.91
CA PRO A 4 -9.86 -21.98 -3.47
C PRO A 4 -10.87 -21.18 -4.31
N TYR A 5 -11.73 -20.41 -3.64
CA TYR A 5 -12.60 -19.45 -4.30
C TYR A 5 -11.74 -18.39 -4.98
N SER A 6 -12.00 -18.12 -6.26
CA SER A 6 -11.32 -17.05 -7.00
C SER A 6 -12.34 -16.25 -7.80
N HIS A 7 -12.14 -14.94 -7.85
CA HIS A 7 -12.95 -14.02 -8.65
C HIS A 7 -11.99 -13.09 -9.40
N SER A 8 -12.26 -12.85 -10.68
CA SER A 8 -11.43 -12.02 -11.54
C SER A 8 -12.15 -10.72 -11.87
N PHE A 9 -11.42 -9.62 -11.74
CA PHE A 9 -11.92 -8.29 -12.08
C PHE A 9 -11.33 -7.85 -13.42
N PRO A 10 -12.09 -7.10 -14.25
CA PRO A 10 -11.54 -6.49 -15.46
C PRO A 10 -10.31 -5.63 -15.16
N ALA A 11 -9.37 -5.58 -16.11
CA ALA A 11 -8.14 -4.84 -15.91
C ALA A 11 -8.42 -3.36 -15.61
N GLY A 12 -7.97 -2.88 -14.45
CA GLY A 12 -8.10 -1.50 -14.03
C GLY A 12 -9.41 -1.13 -13.32
N SER A 13 -10.32 -2.07 -13.09
CA SER A 13 -11.57 -1.83 -12.35
C SER A 13 -11.39 -1.72 -10.84
N ILE A 14 -10.21 -2.06 -10.32
CA ILE A 14 -9.83 -1.94 -8.92
C ILE A 14 -8.50 -1.17 -8.86
N ARG A 15 -8.47 -0.08 -8.09
CA ARG A 15 -7.28 0.78 -7.91
C ARG A 15 -7.25 1.39 -6.53
N GLY A 16 -6.04 1.60 -6.00
CA GLY A 16 -5.84 2.23 -4.70
C GLY A 16 -6.02 1.24 -3.56
N GLU A 17 -6.46 1.74 -2.40
CA GLU A 17 -6.75 0.90 -1.24
C GLU A 17 -8.07 0.15 -1.45
N VAL A 18 -8.01 -1.17 -1.31
CA VAL A 18 -9.14 -2.07 -1.41
C VAL A 18 -9.34 -2.69 -0.05
N LEU A 19 -10.49 -2.40 0.55
CA LEU A 19 -10.90 -2.97 1.82
C LEU A 19 -11.73 -4.22 1.55
N ILE A 20 -11.28 -5.34 2.09
CA ILE A 20 -11.96 -6.63 2.03
C ILE A 20 -12.60 -6.85 3.40
N TYR A 21 -13.91 -7.07 3.41
CA TYR A 21 -14.68 -7.38 4.61
C TYR A 21 -15.16 -8.83 4.52
N PRO A 22 -14.49 -9.79 5.17
CA PRO A 22 -14.95 -11.17 5.20
C PRO A 22 -16.10 -11.30 6.19
N TYR A 23 -17.21 -11.86 5.73
CA TYR A 23 -18.35 -12.15 6.58
C TYR A 23 -19.08 -13.42 6.12
N VAL A 24 -19.72 -14.10 7.07
CA VAL A 24 -20.55 -15.28 6.85
C VAL A 24 -21.99 -14.89 7.15
N VAL A 25 -22.91 -15.21 6.23
CA VAL A 25 -24.33 -14.87 6.35
C VAL A 25 -25.18 -16.13 6.18
N ALA A 26 -26.27 -16.24 6.93
CA ALA A 26 -27.29 -17.26 6.72
C ALA A 26 -28.00 -17.02 5.36
N ARG A 27 -27.99 -18.01 4.47
CA ARG A 27 -28.70 -17.94 3.17
C ARG A 27 -30.17 -18.38 3.24
N THR A 28 -30.54 -19.04 4.32
CA THR A 28 -31.89 -19.49 4.62
C THR A 28 -32.05 -19.42 6.13
N ASN A 29 -33.29 -19.50 6.62
CA ASN A 29 -33.51 -19.70 8.05
C ASN A 29 -32.79 -20.97 8.52
N ILE A 30 -32.11 -20.87 9.67
CA ILE A 30 -31.43 -21.97 10.34
C ILE A 30 -32.08 -22.13 11.69
N ASP A 31 -32.83 -23.21 11.86
CA ASP A 31 -33.43 -23.56 13.13
C ASP A 31 -32.54 -24.55 13.89
N ASN A 32 -32.63 -24.50 15.22
CA ASN A 32 -31.99 -25.45 16.13
C ASN A 32 -30.45 -25.60 15.94
N PHE A 33 -29.74 -24.52 15.60
CA PHE A 33 -28.29 -24.53 15.41
C PHE A 33 -27.56 -24.79 16.72
N THR A 34 -26.59 -25.71 16.69
CA THR A 34 -25.72 -26.03 17.83
C THR A 34 -24.26 -26.02 17.41
N CYS A 35 -23.42 -25.41 18.23
CA CYS A 35 -21.97 -25.35 17.99
C CYS A 35 -21.24 -25.23 19.31
N LYS A 36 -20.24 -26.11 19.53
CA LYS A 36 -19.42 -26.15 20.74
C LYS A 36 -18.51 -24.93 20.94
N TRP A 37 -18.40 -24.08 19.92
CA TRP A 37 -17.55 -22.89 19.92
C TRP A 37 -18.33 -21.59 20.12
N ILE A 38 -19.67 -21.65 20.24
CA ILE A 38 -20.44 -20.48 20.62
C ILE A 38 -20.14 -20.17 22.08
N ASN A 39 -19.82 -18.91 22.36
CA ASN A 39 -19.56 -18.45 23.72
C ASN A 39 -20.81 -18.66 24.60
N ALA A 40 -20.61 -19.19 25.80
CA ALA A 40 -21.67 -19.45 26.77
C ALA A 40 -22.49 -18.20 27.13
N GLU A 41 -21.95 -17.00 26.91
CA GLU A 41 -22.67 -15.72 27.10
C GLU A 41 -23.92 -15.60 26.24
N PHE A 42 -23.96 -16.25 25.08
CA PHE A 42 -25.13 -16.26 24.19
C PHE A 42 -26.21 -17.26 24.64
N GLY A 43 -25.95 -18.03 25.70
CA GLY A 43 -26.88 -19.01 26.26
C GLY A 43 -26.60 -20.44 25.82
N ALA A 44 -27.41 -21.38 26.32
CA ALA A 44 -27.23 -22.81 26.08
C ALA A 44 -27.68 -23.28 24.69
N GLY A 45 -28.34 -22.40 23.92
CA GLY A 45 -28.98 -22.76 22.66
C GLY A 45 -30.18 -23.72 22.83
N PRO A 46 -30.65 -24.34 21.73
CA PRO A 46 -30.15 -24.15 20.38
C PRO A 46 -30.53 -22.77 19.82
N PHE A 47 -29.77 -22.31 18.84
CA PHE A 47 -29.90 -20.97 18.26
C PHE A 47 -30.72 -20.99 16.99
N ALA A 48 -31.47 -19.92 16.73
CA ALA A 48 -32.17 -19.70 15.47
C ALA A 48 -31.58 -18.47 14.77
N PHE A 49 -31.37 -18.57 13.47
CA PHE A 49 -30.88 -17.48 12.62
C PHE A 49 -31.80 -17.30 11.43
N GLU A 50 -32.27 -16.08 11.21
CA GLU A 50 -33.05 -15.74 10.02
C GLU A 50 -32.16 -15.63 8.78
N GLU A 51 -32.75 -15.81 7.60
CA GLU A 51 -32.08 -15.49 6.34
C GLU A 51 -31.54 -14.05 6.36
N GLY A 52 -30.27 -13.87 5.99
CA GLY A 52 -29.57 -12.60 6.06
C GLY A 52 -28.86 -12.32 7.39
N ALA A 53 -29.03 -13.14 8.42
CA ALA A 53 -28.32 -12.98 9.69
C ALA A 53 -26.80 -13.17 9.51
N ALA A 54 -26.00 -12.24 10.02
CA ALA A 54 -24.55 -12.36 10.06
C ALA A 54 -24.14 -13.36 11.15
N LEU A 55 -23.43 -14.41 10.74
CA LEU A 55 -22.98 -15.52 11.60
C LEU A 55 -21.52 -15.38 12.05
N GLY A 56 -20.73 -14.62 11.29
CA GLY A 56 -19.32 -14.39 11.58
C GLY A 56 -18.79 -13.21 10.79
N LEU A 57 -17.90 -12.45 11.42
CA LEU A 57 -17.21 -11.30 10.86
C LEU A 57 -15.72 -11.49 11.11
N GLU A 58 -14.90 -11.18 10.12
CA GLU A 58 -13.46 -11.07 10.29
C GLU A 58 -13.03 -9.60 10.24
N VAL A 59 -11.83 -9.32 10.77
CA VAL A 59 -11.26 -7.98 10.70
C VAL A 59 -11.06 -7.59 9.23
N PRO A 60 -11.46 -6.37 8.82
CA PRO A 60 -11.26 -5.92 7.46
C PRO A 60 -9.78 -5.96 7.08
N GLN A 61 -9.48 -6.48 5.90
CA GLN A 61 -8.14 -6.52 5.35
C GLN A 61 -7.98 -5.43 4.29
N SER A 62 -6.89 -4.65 4.34
CA SER A 62 -6.58 -3.69 3.29
C SER A 62 -5.49 -4.20 2.37
N ILE A 63 -5.73 -4.13 1.06
CA ILE A 63 -4.76 -4.44 0.02
C ILE A 63 -4.67 -3.27 -0.97
N TYR A 64 -3.46 -2.91 -1.39
CA TYR A 64 -3.25 -1.80 -2.33
C TYR A 64 -3.03 -2.34 -3.74
N VAL A 65 -3.93 -1.99 -4.67
CA VAL A 65 -3.90 -2.46 -6.06
C VAL A 65 -3.41 -1.34 -6.96
N ASP A 66 -2.21 -1.54 -7.51
CA ASP A 66 -1.58 -0.61 -8.45
C ASP A 66 -0.90 -1.37 -9.61
N ARG A 67 -0.80 -0.75 -10.81
CA ARG A 67 -0.12 -1.35 -11.97
C ARG A 67 1.41 -1.36 -11.76
N ASP A 68 1.87 -2.49 -11.22
CA ASP A 68 3.10 -3.29 -11.40
C ASP A 68 4.51 -2.68 -11.50
N ALA A 69 4.74 -1.37 -11.62
CA ALA A 69 6.11 -0.85 -11.55
C ALA A 69 6.63 -0.71 -10.10
N PHE A 70 5.74 -0.38 -9.15
CA PHE A 70 6.12 0.19 -7.85
C PHE A 70 5.70 -0.64 -6.61
N LYS A 71 4.94 -1.73 -6.81
CA LYS A 71 4.46 -2.62 -5.72
C LYS A 71 5.51 -2.98 -4.64
N PRO A 72 6.80 -3.22 -4.97
CA PRO A 72 7.79 -3.63 -3.97
C PRO A 72 8.09 -2.62 -2.87
N ILE A 73 8.05 -1.32 -3.18
CA ILE A 73 8.50 -0.26 -2.27
C ILE A 73 7.37 0.72 -1.94
N SER A 74 6.30 0.76 -2.75
CA SER A 74 5.10 1.56 -2.47
C SER A 74 4.47 1.26 -1.12
N SER A 75 4.52 0.00 -0.69
CA SER A 75 3.97 -0.47 0.59
C SER A 75 4.68 0.11 1.81
N ALA A 76 5.90 0.62 1.63
CA ALA A 76 6.67 1.30 2.65
C ALA A 76 6.22 2.75 2.87
N PHE A 77 5.44 3.33 1.96
CA PHE A 77 5.03 4.72 2.01
C PHE A 77 3.54 4.89 2.32
N GLN A 78 3.22 5.99 2.98
CA GLN A 78 1.87 6.53 3.06
C GLN A 78 1.89 8.02 2.77
N LEU A 79 0.85 8.53 2.10
CA LEU A 79 0.70 9.94 1.78
C LEU A 79 -0.42 10.52 2.65
N VAL A 80 -0.08 11.44 3.54
CA VAL A 80 -0.99 11.97 4.56
C VAL A 80 -1.13 13.48 4.42
N LYS A 81 -2.33 14.00 4.65
CA LYS A 81 -2.59 15.45 4.68
C LYS A 81 -2.08 16.04 5.99
N ASN A 82 -1.43 17.19 5.92
CA ASN A 82 -0.99 17.95 7.08
C ASN A 82 -1.23 19.45 6.83
N TYR A 83 -1.87 20.13 7.79
CA TYR A 83 -2.24 21.55 7.66
C TYR A 83 -1.07 22.50 7.90
N ASP A 84 0.01 22.02 8.51
CA ASP A 84 1.23 22.78 8.76
C ASP A 84 2.21 22.73 7.58
N VAL A 85 1.96 21.86 6.60
CA VAL A 85 2.72 21.81 5.35
C VAL A 85 2.12 22.81 4.36
N PRO A 86 2.88 23.84 3.92
CA PRO A 86 2.40 24.81 2.95
C PRO A 86 2.03 24.15 1.61
N ASP A 87 1.15 24.81 0.87
CA ASP A 87 0.81 24.38 -0.49
C ASP A 87 2.06 24.29 -1.38
N ASN A 88 2.06 23.29 -2.28
CA ASN A 88 3.17 22.97 -3.18
C ASN A 88 4.48 22.55 -2.47
N GLN A 89 4.44 22.25 -1.18
CA GLN A 89 5.54 21.62 -0.44
C GLN A 89 5.17 20.20 -0.01
N TRP A 90 6.20 19.39 0.22
CA TRP A 90 6.05 18.07 0.82
C TRP A 90 7.21 17.81 1.79
N ARG A 91 6.96 17.00 2.81
CA ARG A 91 7.94 16.59 3.82
C ARG A 91 7.92 15.09 4.00
N VAL A 92 9.06 14.50 4.33
CA VAL A 92 9.18 13.09 4.70
C VAL A 92 9.33 12.97 6.22
N GLU A 93 8.55 12.08 6.81
CA GLU A 93 8.70 11.61 8.17
C GLU A 93 9.00 10.11 8.16
N PRO A 94 10.26 9.72 8.36
CA PRO A 94 10.72 8.33 8.25
C PRO A 94 10.59 7.54 9.57
N TYR A 95 10.20 8.20 10.67
CA TYR A 95 10.26 7.64 12.03
C TYR A 95 8.99 6.84 12.40
N GLY A 96 8.67 5.82 11.61
CA GLY A 96 7.59 4.88 11.85
C GLY A 96 7.66 3.68 10.90
N ASP A 97 6.80 2.69 11.06
CA ASP A 97 6.82 1.47 10.23
C ASP A 97 6.54 1.70 8.73
N LYS A 98 5.90 2.82 8.43
CA LYS A 98 5.76 3.36 7.07
C LYS A 98 6.34 4.76 7.06
N VAL A 99 7.04 5.07 5.99
CA VAL A 99 7.50 6.42 5.68
C VAL A 99 6.29 7.28 5.33
N THR A 100 6.10 8.37 6.05
CA THR A 100 4.99 9.29 5.82
C THR A 100 5.45 10.44 4.96
N ILE A 101 4.78 10.62 3.82
CA ILE A 101 4.92 11.81 2.99
C ILE A 101 3.78 12.75 3.38
N LEU A 102 4.12 13.88 3.98
CA LEU A 102 3.18 14.92 4.37
C LEU A 102 3.05 15.95 3.25
N VAL A 103 1.81 16.31 2.94
CA VAL A 103 1.45 17.32 1.95
C VAL A 103 0.28 18.15 2.45
N SER A 104 0.09 19.36 1.91
CA SER A 104 -1.11 20.15 2.20
C SER A 104 -2.39 19.41 1.75
N PRO A 105 -3.56 19.70 2.34
CA PRO A 105 -4.83 19.08 1.93
C PRO A 105 -5.16 19.28 0.44
N ASP A 106 -4.89 20.46 -0.10
CA ASP A 106 -5.11 20.76 -1.53
C ASP A 106 -4.15 19.97 -2.43
N THR A 107 -2.87 19.90 -2.04
CA THR A 107 -1.87 19.07 -2.72
C THR A 107 -2.26 17.59 -2.68
N LYS A 108 -2.78 17.09 -1.55
CA LYS A 108 -3.27 15.71 -1.42
C LYS A 108 -4.39 15.41 -2.41
N ALA A 109 -5.37 16.31 -2.52
CA ALA A 109 -6.48 16.16 -3.46
C ALA A 109 -5.98 16.13 -4.91
N LYS A 110 -5.07 17.03 -5.28
CA LYS A 110 -4.43 17.05 -6.62
C LYS A 110 -3.67 15.75 -6.91
N ILE A 111 -2.92 15.23 -5.93
CA ILE A 111 -2.19 13.96 -6.06
C ILE A 111 -3.16 12.79 -6.26
N ASP A 112 -4.26 12.74 -5.50
CA ASP A 112 -5.26 11.68 -5.64
C ASP A 112 -5.92 11.69 -7.01
N LEU A 113 -6.18 12.89 -7.57
CA LEU A 113 -6.66 13.03 -8.95
C LEU A 113 -5.60 12.58 -9.97
N ALA A 114 -4.34 13.00 -9.79
CA ALA A 114 -3.22 12.66 -10.67
C ALA A 114 -2.93 11.16 -10.72
N ARG A 115 -3.14 10.43 -9.61
CA ARG A 115 -2.95 8.97 -9.54
C ARG A 115 -3.86 8.18 -10.47
N ASN A 116 -4.99 8.75 -10.88
CA ASN A 116 -5.95 8.07 -11.75
C ASN A 116 -5.58 8.14 -13.24
N ASP A 117 -4.58 8.96 -13.59
CA ASP A 117 -4.09 9.23 -14.94
C ASP A 117 -2.65 8.72 -15.09
N SER A 118 -2.39 7.85 -16.07
CA SER A 118 -1.10 7.18 -16.21
C SER A 118 0.07 8.13 -16.49
N GLY A 119 -0.16 9.21 -17.24
CA GLY A 119 0.86 10.24 -17.47
C GLY A 119 1.13 11.02 -16.20
N LYS A 120 0.09 11.56 -15.56
CA LYS A 120 0.26 12.34 -14.31
C LYS A 120 0.88 11.51 -13.18
N LYS A 121 0.59 10.21 -13.15
CA LYS A 121 1.23 9.26 -12.23
C LYS A 121 2.74 9.16 -12.45
N ALA A 122 3.21 9.11 -13.70
CA ALA A 122 4.64 9.07 -14.00
C ALA A 122 5.36 10.34 -13.50
N ILE A 123 4.74 11.52 -13.65
CA ILE A 123 5.25 12.77 -13.07
C ILE A 123 5.31 12.65 -11.55
N LEU A 124 4.20 12.28 -10.91
CA LEU A 124 4.12 12.16 -9.45
C LEU A 124 5.22 11.25 -8.86
N LEU A 125 5.50 10.13 -9.52
CA LEU A 125 6.52 9.18 -9.10
C LEU A 125 7.92 9.81 -9.11
N ASN A 126 8.23 10.58 -10.14
CA ASN A 126 9.54 11.21 -10.27
C ASN A 126 9.67 12.49 -9.43
N SER A 127 8.57 13.21 -9.16
CA SER A 127 8.61 14.48 -8.43
C SER A 127 8.56 14.35 -6.91
N ILE A 128 7.87 13.35 -6.36
CA ILE A 128 7.68 13.20 -4.91
C ILE A 128 8.29 11.89 -4.41
N TYR A 129 7.90 10.76 -5.01
CA TYR A 129 8.31 9.46 -4.50
C TYR A 129 9.79 9.20 -4.66
N LEU A 130 10.40 9.58 -5.79
CA LEU A 130 11.85 9.46 -5.96
C LEU A 130 12.61 10.24 -4.89
N GLY A 131 12.21 11.49 -4.61
CA GLY A 131 12.82 12.29 -3.54
C GLY A 131 12.67 11.64 -2.16
N ALA A 132 11.49 11.09 -1.87
CA ALA A 132 11.25 10.38 -0.60
C ALA A 132 12.09 9.11 -0.47
N VAL A 133 12.22 8.31 -1.54
CA VAL A 133 13.08 7.11 -1.56
C VAL A 133 14.55 7.50 -1.39
N ILE A 134 15.02 8.55 -2.07
CA ILE A 134 16.39 9.05 -1.91
C ILE A 134 16.67 9.41 -0.45
N GLN A 135 15.75 10.13 0.21
CA GLN A 135 15.92 10.49 1.62
C GLN A 135 15.97 9.25 2.53
N CYS A 136 15.11 8.26 2.28
CA CYS A 136 15.12 6.99 3.02
C CYS A 136 16.44 6.22 2.84
N VAL A 137 16.96 6.16 1.62
CA VAL A 137 18.26 5.53 1.35
C VAL A 137 19.40 6.30 2.02
N SER A 138 19.36 7.64 2.00
CA SER A 138 20.34 8.46 2.71
C SER A 138 20.35 8.15 4.21
N LEU A 139 19.19 8.00 4.85
CA LEU A 139 19.10 7.60 6.25
C LEU A 139 19.70 6.21 6.49
N LEU A 140 19.38 5.24 5.65
CA LEU A 140 19.96 3.90 5.74
C LEU A 140 21.49 3.90 5.62
N LYS A 141 22.05 4.83 4.84
CA LYS A 141 23.49 4.92 4.55
C LYS A 141 24.25 5.70 5.61
N TYR A 142 23.71 6.82 6.08
CA TYR A 142 24.44 7.77 6.93
C TYR A 142 24.02 7.72 8.41
N GLU A 143 22.77 7.32 8.68
CA GLU A 143 22.20 7.27 10.02
C GLU A 143 21.44 5.95 10.26
N PRO A 144 22.05 4.77 9.98
CA PRO A 144 21.35 3.48 10.03
C PRO A 144 20.72 3.19 11.40
N GLN A 145 21.38 3.61 12.48
CA GLN A 145 20.90 3.45 13.86
C GLN A 145 19.58 4.18 14.15
N GLU A 146 19.26 5.25 13.41
CA GLU A 146 18.03 6.02 13.63
C GLU A 146 16.79 5.33 13.03
N VAL A 147 17.00 4.37 12.13
CA VAL A 147 15.93 3.81 11.31
C VAL A 147 15.92 2.28 11.21
N GLU A 148 16.91 1.60 11.77
CA GLU A 148 17.12 0.16 11.57
C GLU A 148 15.98 -0.72 12.06
N ASP A 149 15.22 -0.27 13.05
CA ASP A 149 14.10 -1.00 13.65
C ASP A 149 12.79 -0.82 12.87
N PHE A 150 12.71 0.13 11.94
CA PHE A 150 11.46 0.38 11.22
C PHE A 150 11.23 -0.63 10.10
N ARG A 151 9.98 -1.07 9.96
CA ARG A 151 9.59 -2.05 8.92
C ARG A 151 9.99 -1.63 7.51
N TRP A 152 9.90 -0.34 7.16
CA TRP A 152 10.32 0.12 5.82
C TRP A 152 11.82 -0.04 5.60
N ALA A 153 12.66 0.17 6.63
CA ALA A 153 14.11 0.02 6.52
C ALA A 153 14.49 -1.43 6.20
N HIS A 154 13.84 -2.39 6.86
CA HIS A 154 13.99 -3.82 6.52
C HIS A 154 13.55 -4.14 5.10
N ILE A 155 12.45 -3.55 4.61
CA ILE A 155 12.00 -3.74 3.23
C ILE A 155 13.07 -3.22 2.26
N PHE A 156 13.62 -2.03 2.49
CA PHE A 156 14.62 -1.44 1.61
C PHE A 156 15.93 -2.25 1.61
N ARG A 157 16.44 -2.65 2.78
CA ARG A 157 17.64 -3.48 2.89
C ARG A 157 17.47 -4.81 2.17
N LYS A 158 16.37 -5.52 2.44
CA LYS A 158 16.03 -6.76 1.74
C LYS A 158 15.98 -6.60 0.22
N ARG A 159 15.47 -5.45 -0.27
CA ARG A 159 15.45 -5.17 -1.70
C ARG A 159 16.81 -4.86 -2.28
N CYS A 160 17.69 -4.20 -1.53
CA CYS A 160 19.08 -4.03 -1.94
C CYS A 160 19.77 -5.39 -2.03
N ASP A 161 19.55 -6.28 -1.05
CA ASP A 161 20.08 -7.65 -1.05
C ASP A 161 19.56 -8.46 -2.25
N ASP A 162 18.25 -8.44 -2.50
CA ASP A 162 17.61 -9.11 -3.66
C ASP A 162 18.21 -8.64 -5.00
N LEU A 163 18.66 -7.38 -5.07
CA LEU A 163 19.24 -6.75 -6.26
C LEU A 163 20.78 -6.76 -6.26
N SER A 164 21.42 -7.35 -5.24
CA SER A 164 22.88 -7.32 -5.06
C SER A 164 23.48 -5.89 -5.06
N ILE A 165 22.74 -4.93 -4.51
CA ILE A 165 23.15 -3.53 -4.40
C ILE A 165 23.90 -3.33 -3.08
N ASN A 166 25.11 -2.77 -3.18
CA ASN A 166 25.89 -2.39 -2.00
C ASN A 166 25.59 -0.93 -1.60
N LEU A 167 24.85 -0.75 -0.51
CA LEU A 167 24.47 0.57 0.02
C LEU A 167 25.67 1.46 0.35
N ASP A 168 26.82 0.92 0.71
CA ASP A 168 27.99 1.70 1.14
C ASP A 168 28.77 2.27 -0.05
N HIS A 169 28.75 1.59 -1.19
CA HIS A 169 29.52 1.97 -2.36
C HIS A 169 28.73 2.80 -3.38
N GLU A 170 27.40 2.71 -3.34
CA GLU A 170 26.52 3.40 -4.28
C GLU A 170 25.97 4.73 -3.74
N SER A 171 25.63 5.65 -4.65
CA SER A 171 24.95 6.89 -4.27
C SER A 171 23.48 6.64 -3.91
N ALA A 172 22.92 7.42 -2.98
CA ALA A 172 21.52 7.27 -2.58
C ALA A 172 20.54 7.44 -3.75
N SER A 173 20.87 8.32 -4.71
CA SER A 173 20.09 8.51 -5.94
C SER A 173 20.18 7.33 -6.90
N PHE A 174 21.33 6.66 -7.01
CA PHE A 174 21.45 5.44 -7.80
C PHE A 174 20.60 4.31 -7.20
N VAL A 175 20.79 4.02 -5.92
CA VAL A 175 20.04 2.97 -5.21
C VAL A 175 18.54 3.23 -5.27
N ALA A 176 18.10 4.47 -5.08
CA ALA A 176 16.69 4.84 -5.18
C ALA A 176 16.12 4.54 -6.58
N GLN A 177 16.88 4.84 -7.65
CA GLN A 177 16.45 4.52 -9.01
C GLN A 177 16.35 3.01 -9.23
N GLU A 178 17.29 2.21 -8.74
CA GLU A 178 17.24 0.74 -8.85
C GLU A 178 16.04 0.16 -8.09
N LEU A 179 15.85 0.58 -6.84
CA LEU A 179 14.72 0.16 -6.01
C LEU A 179 13.37 0.50 -6.64
N MET A 180 13.31 1.61 -7.37
CA MET A 180 12.13 2.07 -8.11
C MET A 180 12.05 1.55 -9.56
N LYS A 181 12.98 0.67 -9.98
CA LYS A 181 13.06 0.09 -11.33
C LYS A 181 13.16 1.15 -12.44
N HIS A 182 13.96 2.18 -12.20
CA HIS A 182 14.19 3.34 -13.07
C HIS A 182 12.90 4.12 -13.38
N PRO A 183 12.40 4.94 -12.44
CA PRO A 183 11.10 5.60 -12.55
C PRO A 183 10.99 6.57 -13.74
N MET A 184 12.11 7.07 -14.26
CA MET A 184 12.16 7.88 -15.49
C MET A 184 11.65 7.13 -16.73
N LYS A 185 11.80 5.80 -16.80
CA LYS A 185 11.27 4.99 -17.92
C LYS A 185 9.75 5.13 -18.08
N LEU A 186 9.04 5.48 -17.00
CA LEU A 186 7.60 5.73 -17.05
C LEU A 186 7.30 7.06 -17.73
N ILE A 187 8.15 8.08 -17.57
CA ILE A 187 7.97 9.35 -18.28
C ILE A 187 8.10 9.10 -19.79
N ASP A 188 9.13 8.37 -20.22
CA ASP A 188 9.31 8.02 -21.63
C ASP A 188 8.11 7.24 -22.19
N ALA A 189 7.62 6.27 -21.43
CA ALA A 189 6.51 5.42 -21.84
C ALA A 189 5.17 6.15 -21.96
N TYR A 190 4.90 7.17 -21.13
CA TYR A 190 3.59 7.82 -21.07
C TYR A 190 3.56 9.24 -21.65
N PHE A 191 4.70 9.94 -21.74
CA PHE A 191 4.77 11.29 -22.31
C PHE A 191 5.39 11.31 -23.70
N PHE A 192 6.50 10.61 -23.92
CA PHE A 192 7.24 10.72 -25.18
C PHE A 192 6.88 9.64 -26.21
N LYS A 193 6.28 8.52 -25.79
CA LYS A 193 5.74 7.49 -26.70
C LYS A 193 4.26 7.66 -27.08
N ALA A 194 3.57 8.68 -26.56
CA ALA A 194 2.18 8.94 -26.92
C ALA A 194 2.00 9.50 -28.36
N ASP A 195 3.10 9.88 -29.01
CA ASP A 195 3.14 10.48 -30.36
C ASP A 195 3.85 9.60 -31.41
N SER A 196 3.88 8.27 -31.24
CA SER A 196 4.47 7.32 -32.23
C SER A 196 3.49 6.24 -32.68
#